data_AF-C0BF89-F1
#
_entry.id   AF-C0BF89-F1
#
_cell.length_a   1.000
_cell.length_b   1.000
_cell.length_c   1.000
_cell.angle_alpha   90.00
_cell.angle_beta   90.00
_cell.angle_gamma   90.00
#
_symmetry.space_group_name_H-M   'P 1'
#
loop_
_entity.id
_entity.type
_entity.pdbx_description
1 polymer ?
#
loop_
_entity_poly.entity_id
_entity_poly.type
_entity_poly.pdbx_seq_one_letter_code
_entity_poly.pdbx_strand_id
1 'polypeptide(L)'
;MHFRSSLVPYKTCTTDALDKEETYYYVLSTDAATMYRVKYSDGNWYYIDDSKEGLGEKLTDNKERLYYTTNDANDRFYYLKQAATNFTTQLAQSSPNSEIALVTFNKTATEQFDFKNVGKDSAYITETINAMETSGGTHQNEGLDRAYKILNNDQNTSNLKRYVVLLTDGCPNGVTYDQITTSINKIKSTNTKLITVGVGLDETNTGLKAAKDYLQANADDNMAYNANDASHLNTIFTQILGQTTNSNTPLSVENATITDYIDPRFELTEETKKD
;
A
#
# COMPACT_ATOMS: atom_id res chain seq x y z
N MET A 1 5.30 0.08 -7.12
CA MET A 1 5.96 -0.35 -5.87
C MET A 1 7.45 0.03 -5.76
N HIS A 2 8.25 0.06 -6.84
CA HIS A 2 9.64 0.58 -6.79
C HIS A 2 9.74 2.12 -6.79
N PHE A 3 8.79 2.78 -6.13
CA PHE A 3 8.76 4.23 -5.99
C PHE A 3 9.18 4.59 -4.57
N ARG A 4 9.88 5.71 -4.39
CA ARG A 4 10.03 6.37 -3.07
C ARG A 4 8.73 6.36 -2.28
N SER A 5 8.86 6.03 -1.00
CA SER A 5 7.75 5.87 -0.08
C SER A 5 7.20 7.23 0.36
N SER A 6 7.95 7.99 1.15
CA SER A 6 7.53 9.31 1.62
C SER A 6 7.88 10.40 0.62
N LEU A 7 6.90 11.22 0.25
CA LEU A 7 7.11 12.42 -0.57
C LEU A 7 6.67 13.65 0.20
N VAL A 8 7.52 14.67 0.22
CA VAL A 8 7.19 15.98 0.81
C VAL A 8 6.95 16.96 -0.32
N PRO A 9 5.75 17.56 -0.45
CA PRO A 9 5.50 18.61 -1.43
C PRO A 9 6.50 19.75 -1.26
N TYR A 10 7.17 20.11 -2.34
CA TYR A 10 8.13 21.22 -2.36
C TYR A 10 7.47 22.49 -2.91
N LYS A 11 7.22 22.54 -4.23
CA LYS A 11 6.68 23.72 -4.89
C LYS A 11 6.12 23.40 -6.27
N THR A 12 5.03 24.06 -6.64
CA THR A 12 4.57 24.14 -8.04
C THR A 12 5.39 25.20 -8.78
N CYS A 13 6.25 24.78 -9.70
CA CYS A 13 7.12 25.67 -10.48
C CYS A 13 7.69 24.99 -11.73
N THR A 14 8.45 25.74 -12.53
CA THR A 14 9.31 25.17 -13.58
C THR A 14 10.70 24.82 -13.04
N THR A 15 11.52 24.14 -13.84
CA THR A 15 12.89 23.76 -13.49
C THR A 15 13.82 24.94 -13.25
N ASP A 16 13.48 26.13 -13.74
CA ASP A 16 14.25 27.37 -13.54
C ASP A 16 14.30 27.80 -12.06
N ALA A 17 13.32 27.37 -11.25
CA ALA A 17 13.21 27.69 -9.84
C ALA A 17 13.75 26.61 -8.88
N LEU A 18 14.32 25.53 -9.43
CA LEU A 18 14.85 24.40 -8.65
C LEU A 18 16.33 24.60 -8.32
N ASP A 19 16.74 24.12 -7.15
CA ASP A 19 18.15 24.07 -6.76
C ASP A 19 18.86 22.96 -7.51
N LYS A 20 19.98 23.29 -8.16
CA LYS A 20 20.72 22.36 -9.02
C LYS A 20 21.46 21.27 -8.23
N GLU A 21 21.65 21.43 -6.93
CA GLU A 21 22.29 20.42 -6.08
C GLU A 21 21.30 19.38 -5.53
N GLU A 22 19.99 19.65 -5.65
CA GLU A 22 18.93 18.83 -5.07
C GLU A 22 18.33 17.81 -6.05
N THR A 23 17.75 16.76 -5.50
CA THR A 23 16.95 15.78 -6.26
C THR A 23 15.47 16.01 -6.01
N TYR A 24 14.71 16.16 -7.09
CA TYR A 24 13.27 16.37 -7.03
C TYR A 24 12.52 15.21 -7.65
N TYR A 25 11.22 15.17 -7.40
CA TYR A 25 10.31 14.17 -7.96
C TYR A 25 9.05 14.87 -8.45
N TYR A 26 8.40 14.34 -9.48
CA TYR A 26 7.02 14.69 -9.81
C TYR A 26 6.22 13.45 -10.17
N VAL A 27 4.92 13.50 -9.97
CA VAL A 27 3.99 12.41 -10.26
C VAL A 27 3.11 12.82 -11.44
N LEU A 28 2.95 11.95 -12.43
CA LEU A 28 2.01 12.21 -13.52
C LEU A 28 0.58 12.24 -12.99
N SER A 29 -0.21 13.18 -13.48
CA SER A 29 -1.65 13.28 -13.16
C SER A 29 -2.52 12.24 -13.88
N THR A 30 -1.90 11.29 -14.60
CA THR A 30 -2.58 10.17 -15.26
C THR A 30 -2.90 9.06 -14.27
N ASP A 31 -3.79 8.12 -14.62
CA ASP A 31 -4.13 6.96 -13.79
C ASP A 31 -2.92 6.07 -13.45
N ALA A 32 -1.90 6.03 -14.32
CA ALA A 32 -0.66 5.31 -14.05
C ALA A 32 0.13 5.90 -12.88
N ALA A 33 -0.10 7.18 -12.54
CA ALA A 33 0.58 7.93 -11.49
C ALA A 33 2.09 7.70 -11.42
N THR A 34 2.74 7.59 -12.59
CA THR A 34 4.17 7.30 -12.66
C THR A 34 4.96 8.44 -12.02
N MET A 35 5.86 8.08 -11.11
CA MET A 35 6.75 9.02 -10.47
C MET A 35 8.07 9.11 -11.23
N TYR A 36 8.48 10.34 -11.52
CA TYR A 36 9.76 10.65 -12.16
C TYR A 36 10.69 11.33 -11.18
N ARG A 37 11.92 10.84 -11.11
CA ARG A 37 13.04 11.48 -10.42
C ARG A 37 13.70 12.48 -11.36
N VAL A 38 13.96 13.68 -10.87
CA VAL A 38 14.51 14.81 -11.61
C VAL A 38 15.82 15.26 -10.97
N LYS A 39 16.88 15.32 -11.77
CA LYS A 39 18.24 15.71 -11.33
C LYS A 39 18.90 16.65 -12.32
N TYR A 40 19.69 17.60 -11.83
CA TYR A 40 20.54 18.43 -12.66
C TYR A 40 21.90 17.76 -12.83
N SER A 41 22.39 17.69 -14.06
CA SER A 41 23.72 17.14 -14.39
C SER A 41 24.18 17.71 -15.73
N ASP A 42 25.49 17.89 -15.93
CA ASP A 42 26.07 18.33 -17.20
C ASP A 42 25.37 19.55 -17.83
N GLY A 43 25.02 20.53 -17.00
CA GLY A 43 24.37 21.77 -17.44
C GLY A 43 22.86 21.67 -17.75
N ASN A 44 22.24 20.49 -17.58
CA ASN A 44 20.86 20.22 -17.98
C ASN A 44 20.07 19.50 -16.89
N TRP A 45 18.74 19.65 -16.94
CA TRP A 45 17.83 18.83 -16.13
C TRP A 45 17.52 17.53 -16.85
N TYR A 46 17.50 16.43 -16.09
CA TYR A 46 17.14 15.10 -16.55
C TYR A 46 16.00 14.55 -15.72
N TYR A 47 15.20 13.67 -16.32
CA TYR A 47 14.13 12.95 -15.66
C TYR A 47 14.17 11.47 -16.02
N ILE A 48 13.83 10.62 -15.06
CA ILE A 48 13.74 9.17 -15.24
C ILE A 48 12.60 8.62 -14.37
N ASP A 49 11.90 7.59 -14.86
CA ASP A 49 11.00 6.80 -14.01
C ASP A 49 11.80 6.35 -12.78
N ASP A 50 11.32 6.68 -11.57
CA ASP A 50 12.10 6.47 -10.34
C ASP A 50 12.43 5.00 -10.08
N SER A 51 11.65 4.07 -10.67
CA SER A 51 11.92 2.63 -10.62
C SER A 51 13.14 2.19 -11.43
N LYS A 52 13.79 3.10 -12.16
CA LYS A 52 14.95 2.82 -13.01
C LYS A 52 16.22 3.48 -12.50
N GLU A 53 17.34 2.87 -12.87
CA GLU A 53 18.68 3.37 -12.59
C GLU A 53 19.17 4.37 -13.67
N GLY A 54 20.05 5.28 -13.27
CA GLY A 54 20.69 6.27 -14.15
C GLY A 54 20.02 7.65 -14.17
N LEU A 55 20.46 8.49 -15.11
CA LEU A 55 19.99 9.88 -15.27
C LEU A 55 18.69 9.99 -16.09
N GLY A 56 18.47 9.07 -17.04
CA GLY A 56 17.31 9.09 -17.92
C GLY A 56 17.44 10.07 -19.08
N GLU A 57 16.33 10.74 -19.39
CA GLU A 57 16.20 11.63 -20.54
C GLU A 57 16.33 13.09 -20.15
N LYS A 58 16.79 13.93 -21.09
CA LYS A 58 16.85 15.37 -20.87
C LYS A 58 15.43 15.94 -20.75
N LEU A 59 15.16 16.65 -19.66
CA LEU A 59 13.92 17.39 -19.47
C LEU A 59 14.01 18.73 -20.22
N THR A 60 13.41 18.79 -21.40
CA THR A 60 13.48 19.97 -22.29
C THR A 60 12.24 20.86 -22.26
N ASP A 61 11.14 20.41 -21.64
CA ASP A 61 9.97 21.25 -21.50
C ASP A 61 10.10 22.18 -20.29
N ASN A 62 9.51 23.37 -20.39
CA ASN A 62 9.47 24.34 -19.30
C ASN A 62 8.07 24.39 -18.67
N LYS A 63 7.51 23.22 -18.34
CA LYS A 63 6.16 23.13 -17.76
C LYS A 63 6.20 23.26 -16.25
N GLU A 64 5.23 23.97 -15.71
CA GLU A 64 4.98 23.99 -14.27
C GLU A 64 4.52 22.61 -13.79
N ARG A 65 5.12 22.14 -12.70
CA ARG A 65 4.82 20.88 -12.03
C ARG A 65 4.87 21.08 -10.53
N LEU A 66 4.05 20.34 -9.80
CA LEU A 66 4.27 20.14 -8.37
C LEU A 66 5.47 19.20 -8.20
N TYR A 67 6.57 19.74 -7.69
CA TYR A 67 7.73 18.96 -7.31
C TYR A 67 7.65 18.53 -5.86
N TYR A 68 8.25 17.37 -5.58
CA TYR A 68 8.40 16.78 -4.27
C TYR A 68 9.88 16.54 -3.97
N THR A 69 10.21 16.44 -2.69
CA THR A 69 11.50 15.96 -2.19
C THR A 69 11.28 14.75 -1.29
N THR A 70 12.36 14.02 -1.00
CA THR A 70 12.32 12.92 -0.03
C THR A 70 13.68 12.72 0.60
N ASN A 71 13.68 12.39 1.88
CA ASN A 71 14.87 11.93 2.60
C ASN A 71 14.86 10.40 2.77
N ASP A 72 13.86 9.72 2.20
CA ASP A 72 13.71 8.27 2.32
C ASP A 72 14.49 7.54 1.22
N ALA A 73 15.51 6.82 1.66
CA ALA A 73 16.35 6.01 0.78
C ALA A 73 15.64 4.73 0.30
N ASN A 74 14.47 4.37 0.85
CA ASN A 74 13.76 3.15 0.53
C ASN A 74 12.54 3.38 -0.37
N ASP A 75 12.20 2.36 -1.14
CA ASP A 75 10.98 2.33 -1.93
C ASP A 75 9.81 1.70 -1.14
N ARG A 76 8.60 1.77 -1.69
CA ARG A 76 7.39 1.19 -1.08
C ARG A 76 7.49 -0.33 -0.94
N PHE A 77 8.18 -1.00 -1.88
CA PHE A 77 8.32 -2.45 -1.88
C PHE A 77 9.20 -2.94 -0.72
N TYR A 78 10.26 -2.20 -0.38
CA TYR A 78 11.08 -2.43 0.81
C TYR A 78 10.22 -2.48 2.07
N TYR A 79 9.40 -1.43 2.31
CA TYR A 79 8.54 -1.38 3.50
C TYR A 79 7.44 -2.45 3.47
N LEU A 80 6.90 -2.80 2.29
CA LEU A 80 5.96 -3.90 2.16
C LEU A 80 6.56 -5.22 2.63
N LYS A 81 7.80 -5.54 2.20
CA LYS A 81 8.51 -6.75 2.66
C LYS A 81 8.70 -6.74 4.18
N GLN A 82 9.18 -5.63 4.73
CA GLN A 82 9.35 -5.47 6.18
C GLN A 82 8.03 -5.69 6.94
N ALA A 83 6.96 -5.04 6.49
CA ALA A 83 5.66 -5.11 7.13
C ALA A 83 5.06 -6.53 7.02
N ALA A 84 5.17 -7.20 5.87
CA ALA A 84 4.67 -8.56 5.69
C ALA A 84 5.47 -9.59 6.51
N THR A 85 6.80 -9.46 6.59
CA THR A 85 7.62 -10.28 7.49
C THR A 85 7.24 -10.07 8.95
N ASN A 86 7.03 -8.83 9.38
CA ASN A 86 6.62 -8.56 10.76
C ASN A 86 5.21 -9.09 11.05
N PHE A 87 4.27 -8.93 10.12
CA PHE A 87 2.91 -9.48 10.23
C PHE A 87 2.93 -10.98 10.46
N THR A 88 3.64 -11.73 9.62
CA THR A 88 3.72 -13.20 9.72
C THR A 88 4.46 -13.65 10.98
N THR A 89 5.48 -12.90 11.41
CA THR A 89 6.20 -13.15 12.68
C THR A 89 5.27 -12.96 13.88
N GLN A 90 4.54 -11.84 13.95
CA GLN A 90 3.60 -11.58 15.04
C GLN A 90 2.41 -12.54 15.02
N LEU A 91 1.92 -12.94 13.84
CA LEU A 91 0.87 -13.94 13.71
C LEU A 91 1.35 -15.31 14.21
N ALA A 92 2.58 -15.71 13.91
CA ALA A 92 3.16 -16.95 14.43
C ALA A 92 3.29 -16.95 15.96
N GLN A 93 3.59 -15.80 16.55
CA GLN A 93 3.70 -15.65 18.01
C GLN A 93 2.34 -15.64 18.72
N SER A 94 1.37 -14.92 18.17
CA SER A 94 0.05 -14.72 18.80
C SER A 94 -0.96 -15.84 18.48
N SER A 95 -0.86 -16.45 17.30
CA SER A 95 -1.74 -17.52 16.82
C SER A 95 -0.94 -18.52 15.97
N PRO A 96 -0.09 -19.37 16.59
CA PRO A 96 0.85 -20.25 15.87
C PRO A 96 0.17 -21.28 14.95
N ASN A 97 -1.11 -21.56 15.17
CA ASN A 97 -1.89 -22.49 14.35
C ASN A 97 -2.54 -21.82 13.12
N SER A 98 -2.46 -20.49 12.99
CA SER A 98 -2.96 -19.79 11.80
C SER A 98 -2.23 -20.23 10.54
N GLU A 99 -2.92 -20.10 9.41
CA GLU A 99 -2.39 -20.42 8.09
C GLU A 99 -2.41 -19.16 7.22
N ILE A 100 -1.40 -19.02 6.36
CA ILE A 100 -1.30 -17.92 5.41
C ILE A 100 -0.93 -18.45 4.03
N ALA A 101 -1.56 -17.90 3.01
CA ALA A 101 -1.19 -18.07 1.61
C ALA A 101 -0.71 -16.72 1.06
N LEU A 102 0.16 -16.74 0.05
CA LEU A 102 0.72 -15.53 -0.54
C LEU A 102 0.59 -15.54 -2.05
N VAL A 103 -0.07 -14.50 -2.57
CA VAL A 103 -0.21 -14.21 -3.99
C VAL A 103 0.38 -12.84 -4.27
N THR A 104 1.24 -12.76 -5.27
CA THR A 104 1.76 -11.50 -5.82
C THR A 104 1.14 -11.27 -7.19
N PHE A 105 0.93 -10.02 -7.58
CA PHE A 105 0.43 -9.68 -8.91
C PHE A 105 1.18 -8.48 -9.50
N ASN A 106 1.27 -8.47 -10.83
CA ASN A 106 1.71 -7.34 -11.65
C ASN A 106 0.85 -7.32 -12.94
N LYS A 107 1.41 -7.63 -14.11
CA LYS A 107 0.66 -8.04 -15.32
C LYS A 107 0.10 -9.46 -15.23
N THR A 108 0.63 -10.26 -14.33
CA THR A 108 0.17 -11.63 -14.06
C THR A 108 0.17 -11.91 -12.57
N ALA A 109 -0.69 -12.82 -12.10
CA ALA A 109 -0.66 -13.28 -10.72
C ALA A 109 0.17 -14.57 -10.53
N THR A 110 0.98 -14.59 -9.48
CA THR A 110 1.78 -15.75 -9.05
C THR A 110 1.41 -16.12 -7.62
N GLU A 111 1.07 -17.38 -7.40
CA GLU A 111 1.00 -17.95 -6.05
C GLU A 111 2.42 -18.29 -5.63
N GLN A 112 2.90 -17.59 -4.61
CA GLN A 112 4.21 -17.84 -4.02
C GLN A 112 4.16 -19.10 -3.14
N PHE A 113 3.05 -19.28 -2.44
CA PHE A 113 2.70 -20.51 -1.76
C PHE A 113 1.19 -20.55 -1.43
N ASP A 114 0.63 -21.76 -1.44
CA ASP A 114 -0.67 -22.08 -0.84
C ASP A 114 -0.59 -22.04 0.71
N PHE A 115 -1.70 -22.23 1.43
CA PHE A 115 -1.78 -22.16 2.89
C PHE A 115 -0.62 -22.89 3.60
N LYS A 116 0.18 -22.12 4.34
CA LYS A 116 1.28 -22.57 5.21
C LYS A 116 0.98 -22.22 6.65
N ASN A 117 1.34 -23.10 7.57
CA ASN A 117 1.15 -22.84 8.99
C ASN A 117 2.23 -21.87 9.47
N VAL A 118 1.83 -20.73 10.04
CA VAL A 118 2.80 -19.66 10.37
C VAL A 118 3.79 -20.05 11.47
N GLY A 119 3.40 -20.91 12.41
CA GLY A 119 4.29 -21.36 13.49
C GLY A 119 5.33 -22.38 13.00
N LYS A 120 4.94 -23.30 12.12
CA LYS A 120 5.79 -24.39 11.60
C LYS A 120 6.65 -23.96 10.41
N ASP A 121 6.11 -23.13 9.53
CA ASP A 121 6.71 -22.76 8.24
C ASP A 121 7.28 -21.32 8.24
N SER A 122 7.46 -20.69 9.42
CA SER A 122 7.89 -19.29 9.58
C SER A 122 9.13 -18.91 8.77
N ALA A 123 10.15 -19.79 8.77
CA ALA A 123 11.39 -19.56 8.03
C ALA A 123 11.15 -19.52 6.51
N TYR A 124 10.41 -20.49 5.97
CA TYR A 124 10.05 -20.55 4.55
C TYR A 124 9.22 -19.34 4.12
N ILE A 125 8.23 -18.96 4.93
CA ILE A 125 7.38 -17.79 4.67
C ILE A 125 8.24 -16.52 4.61
N THR A 126 9.13 -16.33 5.59
CA THR A 126 10.00 -15.15 5.68
C THR A 126 10.99 -15.09 4.52
N GLU A 127 11.62 -16.21 4.17
CA GLU A 127 12.55 -16.30 3.05
C GLU A 127 11.84 -15.97 1.73
N THR A 128 10.65 -16.53 1.52
CA THR A 128 9.85 -16.26 0.32
C THR A 128 9.49 -14.78 0.20
N ILE A 129 9.02 -14.16 1.29
CA ILE A 129 8.70 -12.72 1.31
C ILE A 129 9.93 -11.87 0.96
N ASN A 130 11.08 -12.18 1.56
CA ASN A 130 12.30 -11.39 1.38
C ASN A 130 12.89 -11.50 -0.02
N ALA A 131 12.75 -12.67 -0.64
CA ALA A 131 13.20 -12.97 -2.00
C ALA A 131 12.29 -12.41 -3.10
N MET A 132 11.11 -11.87 -2.77
CA MET A 132 10.21 -11.32 -3.77
C MET A 132 10.85 -10.14 -4.51
N GLU A 133 10.51 -10.07 -5.80
CA GLU A 133 10.79 -8.97 -6.71
C GLU A 133 9.47 -8.44 -7.28
N THR A 134 9.49 -7.24 -7.85
CA THR A 134 8.31 -6.65 -8.48
C THR A 134 8.64 -6.05 -9.85
N SER A 135 7.62 -5.93 -10.69
CA SER A 135 7.70 -5.33 -12.02
C SER A 135 6.41 -4.58 -12.32
N GLY A 136 6.39 -3.80 -13.41
CA GLY A 136 5.21 -2.99 -13.76
C GLY A 136 3.96 -3.81 -14.12
N GLY A 137 2.79 -3.22 -13.84
CA GLY A 137 1.46 -3.77 -14.10
C GLY A 137 0.64 -3.87 -12.82
N THR A 138 -0.69 -3.74 -12.94
CA THR A 138 -1.60 -3.77 -11.79
C THR A 138 -2.87 -4.54 -12.14
N HIS A 139 -2.77 -5.86 -12.20
CA HIS A 139 -3.87 -6.80 -12.49
C HIS A 139 -4.45 -7.34 -11.18
N GLN A 140 -5.13 -6.49 -10.39
CA GLN A 140 -5.67 -6.90 -9.09
C GLN A 140 -6.68 -8.06 -9.21
N ASN A 141 -7.46 -8.11 -10.30
CA ASN A 141 -8.41 -9.19 -10.57
C ASN A 141 -7.71 -10.55 -10.67
N GLU A 142 -6.53 -10.65 -11.28
CA GLU A 142 -5.79 -11.90 -11.38
C GLU A 142 -5.27 -12.36 -10.01
N GLY A 143 -4.79 -11.41 -9.18
CA GLY A 143 -4.39 -11.70 -7.81
C GLY A 143 -5.55 -12.24 -6.98
N LEU A 144 -6.70 -11.59 -7.07
CA LEU A 144 -7.94 -12.00 -6.40
C LEU A 144 -8.47 -13.34 -6.95
N ASP A 145 -8.43 -13.58 -8.26
CA ASP A 145 -8.85 -14.85 -8.85
C ASP A 145 -7.93 -16.00 -8.42
N ARG A 146 -6.64 -15.75 -8.20
CA ARG A 146 -5.71 -16.75 -7.64
C ARG A 146 -5.99 -16.99 -6.15
N ALA A 147 -6.23 -15.94 -5.37
CA ALA A 147 -6.66 -16.08 -3.97
C ALA A 147 -7.97 -16.88 -3.85
N TYR A 148 -8.92 -16.67 -4.77
CA TYR A 148 -10.16 -17.44 -4.84
C TYR A 148 -9.90 -18.93 -5.11
N LYS A 149 -8.97 -19.26 -6.03
CA LYS A 149 -8.59 -20.65 -6.29
C LYS A 149 -8.02 -21.33 -5.06
N ILE A 150 -7.15 -20.64 -4.31
CA ILE A 150 -6.59 -21.13 -3.05
C ILE A 150 -7.72 -21.41 -2.04
N LEU A 151 -8.62 -20.45 -1.83
CA LEU A 151 -9.76 -20.61 -0.92
C LEU A 151 -10.69 -21.76 -1.30
N ASN A 152 -10.94 -21.98 -2.59
CA ASN A 152 -11.78 -23.10 -3.06
C ASN A 152 -11.09 -24.47 -2.95
N ASN A 153 -9.77 -24.50 -3.02
CA ASN A 153 -8.99 -25.73 -2.90
C ASN A 153 -8.72 -26.10 -1.44
N ASP A 154 -8.91 -25.17 -0.51
CA ASP A 154 -8.80 -25.41 0.93
C ASP A 154 -9.77 -26.50 1.38
N GLN A 155 -9.20 -27.65 1.78
CA GLN A 155 -9.96 -28.81 2.28
C GLN A 155 -10.16 -28.75 3.80
N ASN A 156 -9.73 -27.67 4.47
CA ASN A 156 -9.90 -27.54 5.90
C ASN A 156 -11.38 -27.32 6.25
N THR A 157 -12.00 -28.37 6.79
CA THR A 157 -13.42 -28.39 7.19
C THR A 157 -13.69 -27.71 8.53
N SER A 158 -12.64 -27.22 9.20
CA SER A 158 -12.78 -26.44 10.43
C SER A 158 -13.49 -25.12 10.14
N ASN A 159 -14.30 -24.64 11.09
CA ASN A 159 -14.98 -23.34 10.99
C ASN A 159 -14.00 -22.18 11.26
N LEU A 160 -13.02 -22.02 10.38
CA LEU A 160 -12.02 -20.95 10.43
C LEU A 160 -12.57 -19.68 9.81
N LYS A 161 -12.29 -18.54 10.45
CA LYS A 161 -12.47 -17.22 9.82
C LYS A 161 -11.44 -17.06 8.72
N ARG A 162 -11.89 -16.71 7.53
CA ARG A 162 -11.03 -16.49 6.36
C ARG A 162 -11.01 -15.02 5.98
N TYR A 163 -9.82 -14.52 5.68
CA TYR A 163 -9.59 -13.15 5.26
C TYR A 163 -8.72 -13.13 4.00
N VAL A 164 -8.99 -12.18 3.12
CA VAL A 164 -8.09 -11.80 2.02
C VAL A 164 -7.68 -10.36 2.24
N VAL A 165 -6.37 -10.10 2.23
CA VAL A 165 -5.82 -8.73 2.30
C VAL A 165 -5.34 -8.34 0.91
N LEU A 166 -6.07 -7.44 0.26
CA LEU A 166 -5.65 -6.83 -1.01
C LEU A 166 -4.85 -5.56 -0.73
N LEU A 167 -3.56 -5.58 -1.06
CA LEU A 167 -2.68 -4.41 -0.97
C LEU A 167 -2.27 -3.92 -2.36
N THR A 168 -2.39 -2.62 -2.62
CA THR A 168 -1.98 -1.99 -3.89
C THR A 168 -1.53 -0.55 -3.69
N ASP A 169 -0.58 -0.08 -4.51
CA ASP A 169 -0.09 1.30 -4.52
C ASP A 169 -0.56 2.11 -5.74
N GLY A 170 -1.47 1.56 -6.54
CA GLY A 170 -1.96 2.23 -7.74
C GLY A 170 -3.26 1.68 -8.30
N CYS A 171 -3.69 2.33 -9.37
CA CYS A 171 -4.90 2.03 -10.14
C CYS A 171 -4.77 0.72 -10.92
N PRO A 172 -5.90 0.10 -11.30
CA PRO A 172 -5.91 -0.99 -12.26
C PRO A 172 -5.20 -0.61 -13.56
N ASN A 173 -4.37 -1.51 -14.08
CA ASN A 173 -3.64 -1.30 -15.33
C ASN A 173 -3.74 -2.56 -16.17
N GLY A 174 -4.36 -2.47 -17.35
CA GLY A 174 -4.64 -3.64 -18.21
C GLY A 174 -5.95 -4.36 -17.87
N VAL A 175 -6.66 -3.94 -16.81
CA VAL A 175 -7.92 -4.52 -16.34
C VAL A 175 -8.85 -3.43 -15.82
N THR A 176 -10.15 -3.72 -15.73
CA THR A 176 -11.19 -2.76 -15.29
C THR A 176 -11.64 -3.01 -13.86
N TYR A 177 -12.23 -1.98 -13.23
CA TYR A 177 -12.87 -2.12 -11.92
C TYR A 177 -14.00 -3.16 -11.93
N ASP A 178 -14.74 -3.34 -13.02
CA ASP A 178 -15.79 -4.39 -13.10
C ASP A 178 -15.20 -5.80 -13.04
N GLN A 179 -14.03 -6.02 -13.66
CA GLN A 179 -13.32 -7.30 -13.57
C GLN A 179 -12.85 -7.55 -12.14
N ILE A 180 -12.35 -6.53 -11.46
CA ILE A 180 -11.94 -6.61 -10.05
C ILE A 180 -13.14 -6.90 -9.16
N THR A 181 -14.28 -6.20 -9.35
CA THR A 181 -15.52 -6.42 -8.61
C THR A 181 -16.02 -7.85 -8.80
N THR A 182 -15.92 -8.38 -10.02
CA THR A 182 -16.25 -9.79 -10.30
C THR A 182 -15.40 -10.75 -9.48
N SER A 183 -14.08 -10.53 -9.40
CA SER A 183 -13.17 -11.34 -8.57
C SER A 183 -13.45 -11.18 -7.07
N ILE A 184 -13.75 -9.97 -6.60
CA ILE A 184 -14.14 -9.70 -5.20
C ILE A 184 -15.41 -10.48 -4.84
N ASN A 185 -16.42 -10.49 -5.71
CA ASN A 185 -17.66 -11.23 -5.48
C ASN A 185 -17.41 -12.75 -5.39
N LYS A 186 -16.45 -13.29 -6.14
CA LYS A 186 -16.04 -14.70 -5.99
C LYS A 186 -15.46 -14.94 -4.59
N ILE A 187 -14.54 -14.08 -4.12
CA ILE A 187 -13.98 -14.18 -2.76
C ILE A 187 -15.08 -14.16 -1.71
N LYS A 188 -15.98 -13.17 -1.75
CA LYS A 188 -17.05 -13.03 -0.75
C LYS A 188 -18.03 -14.21 -0.74
N SER A 189 -18.24 -14.88 -1.88
CA SER A 189 -19.08 -16.09 -1.94
C SER A 189 -18.51 -17.30 -1.17
N THR A 190 -17.23 -17.26 -0.77
CA THR A 190 -16.58 -18.28 0.06
C THR A 190 -16.73 -18.04 1.57
N ASN A 191 -17.58 -17.08 1.99
CA ASN A 191 -17.68 -16.62 3.39
C ASN A 191 -16.33 -16.07 3.94
N THR A 192 -15.53 -15.49 3.04
CA THR A 192 -14.25 -14.83 3.32
C THR A 192 -14.44 -13.32 3.34
N LYS A 193 -13.84 -12.64 4.32
CA LYS A 193 -13.86 -11.17 4.39
C LYS A 193 -12.71 -10.55 3.61
N LEU A 194 -12.99 -9.47 2.88
CA LEU A 194 -11.98 -8.68 2.16
C LEU A 194 -11.52 -7.50 3.01
N ILE A 195 -10.21 -7.40 3.19
CA ILE A 195 -9.49 -6.25 3.76
C ILE A 195 -8.77 -5.58 2.60
N THR A 196 -8.80 -4.25 2.53
CA THR A 196 -8.07 -3.50 1.49
C THR A 196 -7.03 -2.57 2.12
N VAL A 197 -5.88 -2.44 1.48
CA VAL A 197 -4.78 -1.56 1.90
C VAL A 197 -4.28 -0.77 0.69
N GLY A 198 -4.58 0.53 0.65
CA GLY A 198 -4.00 1.48 -0.30
C GLY A 198 -2.68 2.06 0.21
N VAL A 199 -1.71 2.28 -0.68
CA VAL A 199 -0.42 2.92 -0.33
C VAL A 199 -0.12 4.04 -1.31
N GLY A 200 0.03 5.26 -0.79
CA GLY A 200 0.35 6.44 -1.60
C GLY A 200 -0.71 6.76 -2.66
N LEU A 201 -1.98 6.43 -2.39
CA LEU A 201 -3.12 6.78 -3.22
C LEU A 201 -3.53 8.24 -2.96
N ASP A 202 -2.70 9.17 -3.44
CA ASP A 202 -2.87 10.62 -3.27
C ASP A 202 -4.19 11.11 -3.91
N GLU A 203 -4.98 11.88 -3.17
CA GLU A 203 -6.27 12.41 -3.62
C GLU A 203 -6.15 13.54 -4.66
N THR A 204 -4.96 14.13 -4.83
CA THR A 204 -4.70 15.16 -5.85
C THR A 204 -4.66 14.58 -7.26
N ASN A 205 -4.44 13.27 -7.41
CA ASN A 205 -4.58 12.55 -8.68
C ASN A 205 -5.95 11.87 -8.74
N THR A 206 -6.76 12.18 -9.76
CA THR A 206 -8.13 11.67 -9.89
C THR A 206 -8.20 10.15 -10.01
N GLY A 207 -7.22 9.53 -10.66
CA GLY A 207 -7.12 8.07 -10.78
C GLY A 207 -6.80 7.41 -9.45
N LEU A 208 -5.79 7.91 -8.74
CA LEU A 208 -5.43 7.42 -7.40
C LEU A 208 -6.55 7.63 -6.39
N LYS A 209 -7.25 8.77 -6.45
CA LYS A 209 -8.46 9.01 -5.66
C LYS A 209 -9.54 7.97 -5.97
N ALA A 210 -9.82 7.70 -7.25
CA ALA A 210 -10.79 6.70 -7.65
C ALA A 210 -10.40 5.29 -7.17
N ALA A 211 -9.11 4.95 -7.21
CA ALA A 211 -8.60 3.69 -6.67
C ALA A 211 -8.82 3.60 -5.15
N LYS A 212 -8.53 4.66 -4.41
CA LYS A 212 -8.77 4.75 -2.96
C LYS A 212 -10.25 4.58 -2.62
N ASP A 213 -11.12 5.34 -3.29
CA ASP A 213 -12.57 5.27 -3.10
C ASP A 213 -13.11 3.87 -3.42
N TYR A 214 -12.58 3.23 -4.48
CA TYR A 214 -12.94 1.87 -4.86
C TYR A 214 -12.53 0.83 -3.80
N LEU A 215 -11.30 0.91 -3.27
CA LEU A 215 -10.85 0.03 -2.18
C LEU A 215 -11.69 0.20 -0.92
N GLN A 216 -12.06 1.44 -0.58
CA GLN A 216 -12.93 1.76 0.56
C GLN A 216 -14.33 1.16 0.39
N ALA A 217 -14.92 1.28 -0.80
CA ALA A 217 -16.27 0.81 -1.07
C ALA A 217 -16.40 -0.73 -1.09
N ASN A 218 -15.30 -1.45 -1.32
CA ASN A 218 -15.33 -2.90 -1.51
C ASN A 218 -14.84 -3.71 -0.31
N ALA A 219 -14.12 -3.11 0.65
CA ALA A 219 -13.72 -3.79 1.88
C ALA A 219 -14.94 -4.19 2.72
N ASP A 220 -14.84 -5.30 3.45
CA ASP A 220 -15.87 -5.73 4.40
C ASP A 220 -15.66 -5.08 5.77
N ASP A 221 -16.75 -4.85 6.50
CA ASP A 221 -16.76 -4.34 7.88
C ASP A 221 -15.89 -3.09 8.12
N ASN A 222 -15.82 -2.18 7.14
CA ASN A 222 -14.97 -0.99 7.15
C ASN A 222 -13.45 -1.30 7.31
N MET A 223 -13.00 -2.51 6.93
CA MET A 223 -11.58 -2.90 6.96
C MET A 223 -10.82 -2.40 5.72
N ALA A 224 -11.02 -1.14 5.38
CA ALA A 224 -10.25 -0.43 4.37
C ALA A 224 -9.23 0.47 5.05
N TYR A 225 -7.98 0.31 4.66
CA TYR A 225 -6.84 1.04 5.20
C TYR A 225 -6.15 1.80 4.08
N ASN A 226 -5.57 2.95 4.42
CA ASN A 226 -4.76 3.72 3.49
C ASN A 226 -3.53 4.27 4.22
N ALA A 227 -2.36 4.08 3.63
CA ALA A 227 -1.12 4.70 4.05
C ALA A 227 -0.75 5.82 3.07
N ASN A 228 -0.43 7.02 3.57
CA ASN A 228 0.08 8.08 2.68
C ASN A 228 1.48 7.76 2.16
N ASP A 229 2.28 7.07 2.97
CA ASP A 229 3.58 6.50 2.62
C ASP A 229 3.70 5.08 3.18
N ALA A 230 4.57 4.27 2.58
CA ALA A 230 4.69 2.87 2.91
C ALA A 230 5.37 2.59 4.26
N SER A 231 6.01 3.58 4.90
CA SER A 231 6.63 3.36 6.23
C SER A 231 5.58 3.03 7.30
N HIS A 232 4.33 3.47 7.08
CA HIS A 232 3.18 3.18 7.94
C HIS A 232 2.53 1.80 7.71
N LEU A 233 3.00 1.00 6.73
CA LEU A 233 2.43 -0.33 6.46
C LEU A 233 2.53 -1.26 7.66
N ASN A 234 3.60 -1.16 8.44
CA ASN A 234 3.78 -1.97 9.64
C ASN A 234 2.67 -1.72 10.68
N THR A 235 2.28 -0.46 10.86
CA THR A 235 1.18 -0.07 11.74
C THR A 235 -0.14 -0.62 11.25
N ILE A 236 -0.42 -0.51 9.94
CA ILE A 236 -1.65 -1.04 9.33
C ILE A 236 -1.75 -2.56 9.49
N PHE A 237 -0.68 -3.31 9.21
CA PHE A 237 -0.71 -4.76 9.39
C PHE A 237 -0.84 -5.17 10.86
N THR A 238 -0.32 -4.38 11.80
CA THR A 238 -0.54 -4.60 13.23
C THR A 238 -2.01 -4.39 13.60
N GLN A 239 -2.69 -3.37 13.03
CA GLN A 239 -4.13 -3.16 13.21
C GLN A 239 -4.96 -4.32 12.64
N ILE A 240 -4.62 -4.78 11.43
CA ILE A 240 -5.25 -5.95 10.80
C ILE A 240 -5.09 -7.20 11.68
N LEU A 241 -3.89 -7.44 12.22
CA LEU A 241 -3.65 -8.56 13.12
C LEU A 241 -4.55 -8.50 14.36
N GLY A 242 -4.66 -7.33 14.99
CA GLY A 242 -5.55 -7.11 16.14
C GLY A 242 -7.02 -7.42 15.82
N GLN A 243 -7.51 -6.95 14.67
CA GLN A 243 -8.90 -7.17 14.24
C GLN A 243 -9.20 -8.63 13.86
N THR A 244 -8.24 -9.34 13.28
CA THR A 244 -8.46 -10.68 12.72
C THR A 244 -8.23 -11.80 13.73
N THR A 245 -7.37 -11.59 14.73
CA THR A 245 -6.99 -12.64 15.70
C THR A 245 -7.71 -12.55 17.04
N ASN A 246 -8.55 -11.54 17.28
CA ASN A 246 -9.08 -11.20 18.62
C ASN A 246 -7.95 -11.09 19.68
N SER A 247 -6.72 -10.78 19.24
CA SER A 247 -5.61 -10.66 20.17
C SER A 247 -5.91 -9.51 21.13
N ASN A 248 -5.96 -9.82 22.43
CA ASN A 248 -5.90 -8.83 23.50
C ASN A 248 -4.54 -8.09 23.54
N THR A 249 -3.72 -8.18 22.49
CA THR A 249 -2.52 -7.36 22.33
C THR A 249 -3.02 -5.92 22.23
N PRO A 250 -2.76 -5.07 23.25
CA PRO A 250 -3.14 -3.68 23.17
C PRO A 250 -2.50 -3.10 21.92
N LEU A 251 -3.29 -2.43 21.08
CA LEU A 251 -2.73 -1.53 20.09
C LEU A 251 -2.05 -0.42 20.88
N SER A 252 -0.74 -0.55 21.11
CA SER A 252 0.04 0.51 21.74
C SER A 252 0.09 1.67 20.78
N VAL A 253 -0.78 2.65 21.00
CA VAL A 253 -0.71 3.95 20.36
C VAL A 253 0.30 4.77 21.14
N GLU A 254 1.57 4.68 20.77
CA GLU A 254 2.63 5.48 21.37
C GLU A 254 2.77 6.81 20.61
N ASN A 255 2.78 7.93 21.34
CA ASN A 255 2.97 9.29 20.82
C ASN A 255 1.90 9.82 19.84
N ALA A 256 0.67 9.29 19.83
CA ALA A 256 -0.39 9.94 19.08
C ALA A 256 -0.82 11.26 19.73
N THR A 257 -0.95 12.29 18.90
CA THR A 257 -1.54 13.57 19.30
C THR A 257 -2.84 13.73 18.53
N ILE A 258 -3.96 13.89 19.25
CA ILE A 258 -5.23 14.31 18.67
C ILE A 258 -5.33 15.81 18.86
N THR A 259 -5.44 16.56 17.77
CA THR A 259 -5.67 18.00 17.81
C THR A 259 -7.06 18.29 17.27
N ASP A 260 -7.96 18.71 18.15
CA ASP A 260 -9.31 19.14 17.80
C ASP A 260 -9.40 20.66 17.92
N TYR A 261 -9.72 21.33 16.81
CA TYR A 261 -9.82 22.79 16.75
C TYR A 261 -11.30 23.18 16.81
N ILE A 262 -11.71 23.77 17.94
CA ILE A 262 -13.06 24.32 18.08
C ILE A 262 -13.27 25.49 17.12
N ASP A 263 -14.38 25.47 16.38
CA ASP A 263 -14.80 26.60 15.55
C ASP A 263 -15.03 27.82 16.46
N PRO A 264 -14.51 29.03 16.11
CA PRO A 264 -14.59 30.22 16.96
C PRO A 264 -16.00 30.67 17.36
N ARG A 265 -17.05 30.14 16.73
CA ARG A 265 -18.44 30.42 17.07
C ARG A 265 -18.97 29.58 18.23
N PHE A 266 -18.19 28.60 18.70
CA PHE A 266 -18.55 27.70 19.78
C PHE A 266 -17.57 27.84 20.93
N GLU A 267 -18.09 27.64 22.15
CA GLU A 267 -17.30 27.59 23.37
C GLU A 267 -17.50 26.23 24.04
N LEU A 268 -16.43 25.68 24.62
CA LEU A 268 -16.55 24.50 25.48
C LEU A 268 -17.33 24.87 26.74
N THR A 269 -18.28 24.03 27.12
CA THR A 269 -19.01 24.19 28.38
C THR A 269 -18.14 23.79 29.57
N GLU A 270 -18.40 24.32 30.76
CA GLU A 270 -17.67 23.93 31.97
C GLU A 270 -17.77 22.42 32.28
N GLU A 271 -18.84 21.74 31.83
CA GLU A 271 -18.95 20.29 31.94
C GLU A 271 -18.05 19.52 30.96
N THR A 272 -17.71 20.09 29.80
CA THR A 272 -16.91 19.43 28.76
C THR A 272 -15.42 19.75 28.83
N LYS A 273 -15.02 20.72 29.65
CA LYS A 273 -13.62 21.08 29.94
C LYS A 273 -12.91 20.15 30.94
N LYS A 274 -13.47 18.98 31.28
CA LYS A 274 -12.80 18.06 32.21
C LYS A 274 -11.63 17.35 31.51
N ASP A 275 -10.47 17.48 32.14
CA ASP A 275 -9.15 16.92 31.77
C ASP A 275 -9.19 15.44 31.37
#